data_AF-A0A946SHU9-F1
#
_entry.id   AF-A0A946SHU9-F1
#
_cell.length_a   1.000
_cell.length_b   1.000
_cell.length_c   1.000
_cell.angle_alpha   90.00
_cell.angle_beta   90.00
_cell.angle_gamma   90.00
#
_symmetry.space_group_name_H-M   'P 1'
#
loop_
_entity.id
_entity.type
_entity.pdbx_description
1 polymer ?
#
loop_
_entity_poly.entity_id
_entity_poly.type
_entity_poly.pdbx_seq_one_letter_code
_entity_poly.pdbx_strand_id
1 'polypeptide(L)'
;MLDDADGSPTISSVTRLAVVDYLGGSNTAWAGRVTDREFLWRLYDLRDMPSRDSRFSDADRDIHQHTENNLDWGDAWVFYDSRFQLLSGPDDVFLRFLCATLHPEVRSSESEAQDMVEGYNAHLANDGWCLVARGEISGRVLYEPVRLGFRARIFEEPTGWGKVDRQMSEVGRRLQEATTTEQYQGVGLLCRETMISVAQACFDPDLHEPVDSQAPSGTDAVRMLEAYIAAELAGGGNEDVRRQVKAAWKLAVALQHKRTADCRTAALCAEATVSVVNIAAILAKRKA
;
A
#
# COMPACT_ATOMS: atom_id res chain seq x y z
N MET A 1 -8.87 2.27 -18.23
CA MET A 1 -8.10 1.23 -18.94
C MET A 1 -6.72 1.80 -19.16
N LEU A 2 -5.82 1.54 -18.22
CA LEU A 2 -4.39 1.64 -18.44
C LEU A 2 -3.91 0.23 -18.16
N ASP A 3 -3.75 -0.54 -19.24
CA ASP A 3 -3.18 -1.87 -19.20
C ASP A 3 -1.70 -1.71 -18.88
N ASP A 4 -1.24 -2.31 -17.78
CA ASP A 4 0.18 -2.36 -17.45
C ASP A 4 0.91 -3.26 -18.47
N ALA A 5 1.91 -2.69 -19.13
CA ALA A 5 2.48 -3.17 -20.38
C ALA A 5 3.42 -4.40 -20.29
N ASP A 6 3.30 -5.27 -19.29
CA ASP A 6 4.09 -6.52 -19.22
C ASP A 6 3.28 -7.78 -18.85
N GLY A 7 2.01 -7.65 -18.44
CA GLY A 7 1.20 -8.82 -18.05
C GLY A 7 1.77 -9.64 -16.87
N SER A 8 2.86 -9.18 -16.23
CA SER A 8 3.45 -9.77 -15.04
C SER A 8 2.55 -9.49 -13.82
N PRO A 9 2.36 -10.46 -12.90
CA PRO A 9 1.64 -10.25 -11.66
C PRO A 9 2.22 -9.07 -10.86
N THR A 10 1.37 -8.13 -10.46
CA THR A 10 1.72 -6.99 -9.60
C THR A 10 1.72 -7.37 -8.12
N ILE A 11 1.03 -8.45 -7.74
CA ILE A 11 1.09 -9.00 -6.38
C ILE A 11 2.27 -9.96 -6.30
N SER A 12 3.26 -9.60 -5.49
CA SER A 12 4.49 -10.35 -5.31
C SER A 12 4.25 -11.73 -4.69
N SER A 13 5.15 -12.67 -4.97
CA SER A 13 5.11 -14.00 -4.34
C SER A 13 5.22 -13.92 -2.82
N VAL A 14 5.90 -12.90 -2.28
CA VAL A 14 6.03 -12.66 -0.84
C VAL A 14 4.68 -12.30 -0.23
N THR A 15 3.93 -11.39 -0.85
CA THR A 15 2.58 -11.03 -0.41
C THR A 15 1.61 -12.20 -0.52
N ARG A 16 1.68 -12.97 -1.62
CA ARG A 16 0.85 -14.17 -1.79
C ARG A 16 1.11 -15.19 -0.68
N LEU A 17 2.37 -15.49 -0.37
CA LEU A 17 2.73 -16.39 0.73
C LEU A 17 2.27 -15.86 2.09
N ALA A 18 2.43 -14.56 2.36
CA ALA A 18 1.98 -13.97 3.62
C ALA A 18 0.46 -14.09 3.82
N VAL A 19 -0.33 -13.92 2.75
CA VAL A 19 -1.78 -14.13 2.79
C VAL A 19 -2.13 -15.62 2.99
N VAL A 20 -1.37 -16.54 2.37
CA VAL A 20 -1.54 -17.99 2.58
C VAL A 20 -1.22 -18.37 4.02
N ASP A 21 -0.14 -17.84 4.59
CA ASP A 21 0.25 -18.06 5.99
C ASP A 21 -0.80 -17.50 6.95
N TYR A 22 -1.37 -16.33 6.64
CA TYR A 22 -2.49 -15.77 7.39
C TYR A 22 -3.71 -16.72 7.41
N LEU A 23 -4.04 -17.32 6.25
CA LEU A 23 -5.14 -18.28 6.13
C LEU A 23 -4.84 -19.62 6.83
N GLY A 24 -3.58 -20.06 6.86
CA GLY A 24 -3.18 -21.30 7.53
C GLY A 24 -2.96 -21.17 9.04
N GLY A 25 -2.62 -19.97 9.54
CA GLY A 25 -2.33 -19.70 10.95
C GLY A 25 -3.51 -19.20 11.77
N SER A 26 -4.50 -18.57 11.11
CA SER A 26 -5.82 -18.36 11.73
C SER A 26 -6.59 -19.67 11.65
N ASN A 27 -7.36 -20.03 12.69
CA ASN A 27 -8.19 -21.25 12.70
C ASN A 27 -9.41 -21.13 11.75
N THR A 28 -9.22 -20.51 10.59
CA THR A 28 -10.24 -20.02 9.67
C THR A 28 -10.05 -20.69 8.32
N ALA A 29 -10.76 -21.80 8.10
CA ALA A 29 -10.74 -22.50 6.83
C ALA A 29 -11.14 -21.56 5.67
N TRP A 30 -10.36 -21.56 4.59
CA TRP A 30 -10.61 -20.70 3.43
C TRP A 30 -11.97 -20.96 2.78
N ALA A 31 -12.42 -22.22 2.79
CA ALA A 31 -13.73 -22.65 2.29
C ALA A 31 -14.89 -22.35 3.26
N GLY A 32 -14.62 -21.80 4.45
CA GLY A 32 -15.63 -21.44 5.43
C GLY A 32 -16.55 -22.60 5.78
N ARG A 33 -17.86 -22.45 5.53
CA ARG A 33 -18.87 -23.47 5.86
C ARG A 33 -19.16 -24.48 4.75
N VAL A 34 -18.54 -24.34 3.57
CA VAL A 34 -18.73 -25.26 2.44
C VAL A 34 -17.51 -26.16 2.30
N THR A 35 -17.63 -27.26 1.56
CA THR A 35 -16.49 -28.12 1.25
C THR A 35 -15.51 -27.45 0.29
N ASP A 36 -14.24 -27.88 0.31
CA ASP A 36 -13.22 -27.46 -0.65
C ASP A 36 -13.71 -27.58 -2.10
N ARG A 37 -14.35 -28.71 -2.41
CA ARG A 37 -14.94 -28.98 -3.71
C ARG A 37 -16.03 -27.98 -4.08
N GLU A 38 -17.02 -27.78 -3.20
CA GLU A 38 -18.10 -26.82 -3.44
C GLU A 38 -17.59 -25.39 -3.58
N PHE A 39 -16.57 -25.01 -2.81
CA PHE A 39 -15.93 -23.71 -2.95
C PHE A 39 -15.28 -23.56 -4.33
N LEU A 40 -14.47 -24.53 -4.74
CA LEU A 40 -13.70 -24.46 -5.98
C LEU A 40 -14.58 -24.46 -7.23
N TRP A 41 -15.74 -25.15 -7.20
CA TRP A 41 -16.76 -25.08 -8.25
C TRP A 41 -17.28 -23.67 -8.54
N ARG A 42 -17.17 -22.74 -7.58
CA ARG A 42 -17.56 -21.33 -7.78
C ARG A 42 -16.55 -20.55 -8.61
N LEU A 43 -15.32 -21.06 -8.73
CA LEU A 43 -14.20 -20.36 -9.33
C LEU A 43 -13.68 -21.02 -10.61
N TYR A 44 -13.79 -22.35 -10.71
CA TYR A 44 -13.18 -23.18 -11.73
C TYR A 44 -14.14 -24.25 -12.26
N ASP A 45 -13.99 -24.62 -13.54
CA ASP A 45 -14.63 -25.82 -14.08
C ASP A 45 -13.76 -27.05 -13.77
N LEU A 46 -14.05 -27.72 -12.66
CA LEU A 46 -13.24 -28.83 -12.17
C LEU A 46 -13.31 -30.07 -13.06
N ARG A 47 -14.30 -30.19 -13.95
CA ARG A 47 -14.42 -31.34 -14.86
C ARG A 47 -13.54 -31.20 -16.09
N ASP A 48 -13.23 -29.96 -16.48
CA ASP A 48 -12.33 -29.66 -17.59
C ASP A 48 -10.86 -29.58 -17.15
N MET A 49 -10.60 -29.64 -15.83
CA MET A 49 -9.25 -29.62 -15.27
C MET A 49 -8.69 -31.05 -15.13
N PRO A 50 -7.40 -31.26 -15.46
CA PRO A 50 -6.78 -32.58 -15.35
C PRO A 50 -6.66 -33.02 -13.90
N SER A 51 -6.78 -34.32 -13.67
CA SER A 51 -6.49 -34.90 -12.36
C SER A 51 -4.98 -34.97 -12.08
N ARG A 52 -4.59 -34.84 -10.80
CA ARG A 52 -3.24 -35.18 -10.32
C ARG A 52 -3.09 -36.66 -9.93
N ASP A 53 -4.18 -37.39 -9.89
CA ASP A 53 -4.23 -38.81 -9.60
C ASP A 53 -4.77 -39.54 -10.85
N SER A 54 -3.91 -40.33 -11.49
CA SER A 54 -4.24 -41.03 -12.73
C SER A 54 -5.41 -42.01 -12.62
N ARG A 55 -5.88 -42.32 -11.41
CA ARG A 55 -7.09 -43.13 -11.17
C ARG A 55 -8.38 -42.37 -11.51
N PHE A 56 -8.33 -41.05 -11.58
CA PHE A 56 -9.49 -40.20 -11.84
C PHE A 56 -9.33 -39.44 -13.16
N SER A 57 -10.48 -39.18 -13.81
CA SER A 57 -10.52 -38.53 -15.13
C SER A 57 -10.32 -37.02 -15.07
N ASP A 58 -10.62 -36.40 -13.93
CA ASP A 58 -10.77 -34.96 -13.79
C ASP A 58 -10.47 -34.51 -12.34
N ALA A 59 -10.25 -33.21 -12.16
CA ALA A 59 -9.99 -32.62 -10.84
C ALA A 59 -11.19 -32.73 -9.88
N ASP A 60 -12.42 -32.69 -10.39
CA ASP A 60 -13.62 -32.81 -9.57
C ASP A 60 -13.64 -34.12 -8.77
N ARG A 61 -13.32 -35.24 -9.42
CA ARG A 61 -13.28 -36.56 -8.79
C ARG A 61 -12.09 -36.73 -7.86
N ASP A 62 -10.92 -36.21 -8.23
CA ASP A 62 -9.74 -36.34 -7.38
C ASP A 62 -9.85 -35.53 -6.09
N ILE A 63 -10.34 -34.29 -6.17
CA ILE A 63 -10.60 -33.43 -5.03
C ILE A 63 -11.63 -34.12 -4.14
N HIS A 64 -12.77 -34.55 -4.69
CA HIS A 64 -13.79 -35.25 -3.91
C HIS A 64 -13.23 -36.47 -3.16
N GLN A 65 -12.41 -37.28 -3.83
CA GLN A 65 -11.83 -38.46 -3.19
C GLN A 65 -10.91 -38.08 -2.02
N HIS A 66 -10.05 -37.08 -2.20
CA HIS A 66 -8.99 -36.77 -1.25
C HIS A 66 -9.42 -35.81 -0.14
N THR A 67 -10.24 -34.81 -0.44
CA THR A 67 -10.66 -33.79 0.53
C THR A 67 -11.96 -34.12 1.26
N GLU A 68 -12.74 -35.12 0.83
CA GLU A 68 -13.99 -35.49 1.50
C GLU A 68 -14.03 -36.97 1.92
N ASN A 69 -13.65 -37.90 1.05
CA ASN A 69 -13.73 -39.33 1.37
C ASN A 69 -12.53 -39.83 2.19
N ASN A 70 -11.32 -39.37 1.87
CA ASN A 70 -10.09 -39.82 2.54
C ASN A 70 -9.60 -38.85 3.62
N LEU A 71 -9.80 -37.55 3.44
CA LEU A 71 -9.26 -36.48 4.29
C LEU A 71 -7.72 -36.56 4.43
N ASP A 72 -7.03 -36.84 3.32
CA ASP A 72 -5.59 -37.08 3.27
C ASP A 72 -4.77 -35.94 2.65
N TRP A 73 -5.41 -34.82 2.28
CA TRP A 73 -4.77 -33.58 1.87
C TRP A 73 -4.73 -32.56 3.02
N GLY A 74 -3.66 -31.77 3.10
CA GLY A 74 -3.52 -30.74 4.14
C GLY A 74 -4.35 -29.49 3.83
N ASP A 75 -4.71 -28.73 4.87
CA ASP A 75 -5.66 -27.60 4.79
C ASP A 75 -5.32 -26.52 3.74
N ALA A 76 -4.03 -26.35 3.43
CA ALA A 76 -3.52 -25.36 2.47
C ALA A 76 -3.20 -25.94 1.08
N TRP A 77 -3.58 -27.18 0.78
CA TRP A 77 -3.19 -27.90 -0.44
C TRP A 77 -3.46 -27.10 -1.73
N VAL A 78 -4.59 -26.39 -1.77
CA VAL A 78 -5.06 -25.64 -2.94
C VAL A 78 -4.07 -24.56 -3.38
N PHE A 79 -3.37 -23.93 -2.44
CA PHE A 79 -2.42 -22.85 -2.73
C PHE A 79 -1.16 -23.36 -3.45
N TYR A 80 -0.79 -24.61 -3.19
CA TYR A 80 0.39 -25.25 -3.79
C TYR A 80 0.05 -26.07 -5.04
N ASP A 81 -1.23 -26.25 -5.34
CA ASP A 81 -1.66 -26.90 -6.57
C ASP A 81 -1.62 -25.90 -7.73
N SER A 82 -0.61 -26.08 -8.59
CA SER A 82 -0.39 -25.26 -9.79
C SER A 82 -1.58 -25.20 -10.76
N ARG A 83 -2.56 -26.12 -10.68
CA ARG A 83 -3.77 -26.08 -11.50
C ARG A 83 -4.61 -24.81 -11.22
N PHE A 84 -4.56 -24.27 -10.00
CA PHE A 84 -5.32 -23.09 -9.59
C PHE A 84 -4.52 -21.78 -9.70
N GLN A 85 -3.22 -21.86 -9.94
CA GLN A 85 -2.37 -20.70 -10.24
C GLN A 85 -2.40 -19.60 -9.14
N LEU A 86 -2.60 -19.97 -7.88
CA LEU A 86 -2.76 -19.01 -6.77
C LEU A 86 -1.46 -18.34 -6.33
N LEU A 87 -0.32 -19.04 -6.38
CA LEU A 87 0.97 -18.48 -5.94
C LEU A 87 1.78 -17.81 -7.06
N SER A 88 1.60 -18.24 -8.30
CA SER A 88 2.44 -17.80 -9.43
C SER A 88 1.66 -17.40 -10.68
N GLY A 89 0.33 -17.40 -10.61
CA GLY A 89 -0.54 -17.01 -11.70
C GLY A 89 -0.92 -15.53 -11.70
N PRO A 90 -1.85 -15.14 -12.59
CA PRO A 90 -2.39 -13.79 -12.68
C PRO A 90 -2.94 -13.26 -11.34
N ASP A 91 -2.92 -11.94 -11.15
CA ASP A 91 -3.45 -11.30 -9.93
C ASP A 91 -4.96 -11.46 -9.81
N ASP A 92 -5.69 -11.40 -10.92
CA ASP A 92 -7.14 -11.53 -10.93
C ASP A 92 -7.59 -12.90 -10.43
N VAL A 93 -6.85 -13.97 -10.75
CA VAL A 93 -7.12 -15.32 -10.25
C VAL A 93 -7.01 -15.37 -8.73
N PHE A 94 -5.93 -14.80 -8.17
CA PHE A 94 -5.70 -14.76 -6.73
C PHE A 94 -6.71 -13.87 -6.01
N LEU A 95 -6.95 -12.65 -6.50
CA LEU A 95 -7.90 -11.71 -5.92
C LEU A 95 -9.34 -12.24 -5.96
N ARG A 96 -9.74 -12.92 -7.05
CA ARG A 96 -11.04 -13.60 -7.14
C ARG A 96 -11.17 -14.71 -6.10
N PHE A 97 -10.11 -15.49 -5.88
CA PHE A 97 -10.11 -16.52 -4.85
C PHE A 97 -10.33 -15.91 -3.46
N LEU A 98 -9.60 -14.84 -3.12
CA LEU A 98 -9.77 -14.14 -1.83
C LEU A 98 -11.18 -13.58 -1.67
N CYS A 99 -11.75 -12.95 -2.71
CA CYS A 99 -13.13 -12.44 -2.66
C CYS A 99 -14.15 -13.58 -2.48
N ALA A 100 -13.92 -14.73 -3.10
CA ALA A 100 -14.79 -15.89 -2.94
C ALA A 100 -14.76 -16.46 -1.51
N THR A 101 -13.61 -16.43 -0.81
CA THR A 101 -13.59 -16.84 0.62
C THR A 101 -14.58 -15.99 1.40
N LEU A 102 -14.60 -14.68 1.16
CA LEU A 102 -15.42 -13.70 1.86
C LEU A 102 -16.90 -13.71 1.48
N HIS A 103 -17.27 -14.44 0.43
CA HIS A 103 -18.64 -14.41 -0.09
C HIS A 103 -19.64 -14.91 0.98
N PRO A 104 -20.81 -14.27 1.16
CA PRO A 104 -21.79 -14.63 2.19
C PRO A 104 -22.26 -16.09 2.24
N GLU A 105 -22.20 -16.79 1.10
CA GLU A 105 -22.51 -18.23 1.04
C GLU A 105 -21.42 -19.12 1.63
N VAL A 106 -20.18 -18.66 1.59
CA VAL A 106 -18.98 -19.33 2.10
C VAL A 106 -18.76 -18.92 3.56
N ARG A 107 -18.92 -17.63 3.84
CA ARG A 107 -18.71 -17.02 5.16
C ARG A 107 -19.94 -16.27 5.62
N SER A 108 -20.70 -16.89 6.52
CA SER A 108 -21.95 -16.32 7.03
C SER A 108 -21.77 -15.33 8.19
N SER A 109 -20.57 -15.25 8.79
CA SER A 109 -20.26 -14.30 9.86
C SER A 109 -19.66 -13.03 9.25
N GLU A 110 -20.35 -11.89 9.42
CA GLU A 110 -19.84 -10.59 8.94
C GLU A 110 -18.59 -10.15 9.68
N SER A 111 -18.50 -10.43 10.99
CA SER A 111 -17.29 -10.14 11.78
C SER A 111 -16.10 -10.95 11.27
N GLU A 112 -16.30 -12.23 10.97
CA GLU A 112 -15.23 -13.09 10.45
C GLU A 112 -14.78 -12.64 9.05
N ALA A 113 -15.74 -12.27 8.19
CA ALA A 113 -15.42 -11.73 6.87
C ALA A 113 -14.64 -10.40 6.98
N GLN A 114 -15.02 -9.54 7.92
CA GLN A 114 -14.33 -8.27 8.17
C GLN A 114 -12.91 -8.49 8.69
N ASP A 115 -12.71 -9.37 9.68
CA ASP A 115 -11.40 -9.73 10.22
C ASP A 115 -10.46 -10.26 9.11
N MET A 116 -11.02 -11.05 8.18
CA MET A 116 -10.29 -11.59 7.03
C MET A 116 -9.93 -10.53 6.00
N VAL A 117 -10.82 -9.59 5.71
CA VAL A 117 -10.53 -8.47 4.82
C VAL A 117 -9.42 -7.60 5.39
N GLU A 118 -9.45 -7.35 6.69
CA GLU A 118 -8.39 -6.60 7.39
C GLU A 118 -7.05 -7.33 7.31
N GLY A 119 -7.03 -8.64 7.55
CA GLY A 119 -5.84 -9.48 7.39
C GLY A 119 -5.30 -9.50 5.96
N TYR A 120 -6.17 -9.66 4.96
CA TYR A 120 -5.77 -9.60 3.55
C TYR A 120 -5.20 -8.23 3.18
N ASN A 121 -5.88 -7.15 3.56
CA ASN A 121 -5.47 -5.80 3.21
C ASN A 121 -4.17 -5.37 3.88
N ALA A 122 -3.84 -5.89 5.07
CA ALA A 122 -2.54 -5.65 5.71
C ALA A 122 -1.35 -6.14 4.85
N HIS A 123 -1.56 -7.14 4.01
CA HIS A 123 -0.56 -7.66 3.08
C HIS A 123 -0.69 -7.06 1.68
N LEU A 124 -1.89 -7.06 1.10
CA LEU A 124 -2.16 -6.57 -0.27
C LEU A 124 -1.78 -5.10 -0.47
N ALA A 125 -1.90 -4.27 0.57
CA ALA A 125 -1.59 -2.85 0.48
C ALA A 125 -0.12 -2.57 0.09
N ASN A 126 0.80 -3.47 0.44
CA ASN A 126 2.22 -3.34 0.08
C ASN A 126 2.44 -3.43 -1.44
N ASP A 127 1.57 -4.16 -2.13
CA ASP A 127 1.59 -4.33 -3.58
C ASP A 127 0.53 -3.47 -4.29
N GLY A 128 -0.02 -2.47 -3.59
CA GLY A 128 -0.96 -1.51 -4.18
C GLY A 128 -2.37 -2.05 -4.42
N TRP A 129 -2.78 -3.09 -3.69
CA TRP A 129 -4.13 -3.65 -3.75
C TRP A 129 -4.85 -3.56 -2.42
N CYS A 130 -6.18 -3.49 -2.47
CA CYS A 130 -7.03 -3.77 -1.32
C CYS A 130 -8.36 -4.38 -1.77
N LEU A 131 -9.03 -5.09 -0.87
CA LEU A 131 -10.42 -5.50 -1.00
C LEU A 131 -11.29 -4.49 -0.27
N VAL A 132 -12.30 -3.97 -0.94
CA VAL A 132 -13.24 -3.00 -0.36
C VAL A 132 -14.66 -3.52 -0.42
N ALA A 133 -15.46 -3.17 0.58
CA ALA A 133 -16.89 -3.42 0.57
C ALA A 133 -17.52 -2.67 -0.60
N ARG A 134 -18.09 -3.41 -1.55
CA ARG A 134 -18.74 -2.85 -2.73
C ARG A 134 -19.93 -3.73 -3.11
N GLY A 135 -21.12 -3.21 -2.79
CA GLY A 135 -22.37 -3.91 -3.02
C GLY A 135 -22.76 -4.83 -1.87
N GLU A 136 -23.94 -5.40 -2.01
CA GLU A 136 -24.55 -6.28 -1.03
C GLU A 136 -25.45 -7.30 -1.72
N ILE A 137 -25.63 -8.45 -1.09
CA ILE A 137 -26.64 -9.44 -1.43
C ILE A 137 -27.40 -9.84 -0.18
N SER A 138 -28.72 -9.66 -0.18
CA SER A 138 -29.59 -9.95 0.97
C SER A 138 -29.12 -9.27 2.27
N GLY A 139 -28.64 -8.03 2.18
CA GLY A 139 -28.13 -7.25 3.31
C GLY A 139 -26.74 -7.66 3.80
N ARG A 140 -26.02 -8.51 3.06
CA ARG A 140 -24.66 -8.96 3.38
C ARG A 140 -23.66 -8.41 2.39
N VAL A 141 -22.52 -7.97 2.89
CA VAL A 141 -21.49 -7.26 2.10
C VAL A 141 -20.86 -8.18 1.05
N LEU A 142 -20.63 -7.62 -0.15
CA LEU A 142 -19.74 -8.17 -1.15
C LEU A 142 -18.44 -7.35 -1.20
N TYR A 143 -17.31 -8.03 -1.39
CA TYR A 143 -16.01 -7.38 -1.49
C TYR A 143 -15.48 -7.47 -2.92
N GLU A 144 -14.91 -6.36 -3.40
CA GLU A 144 -14.26 -6.29 -4.71
C GLU A 144 -12.81 -5.86 -4.56
N PRO A 145 -11.89 -6.38 -5.40
CA PRO A 145 -10.52 -5.91 -5.43
C PRO A 145 -10.44 -4.54 -6.10
N VAL A 146 -9.73 -3.64 -5.46
CA VAL A 146 -9.41 -2.32 -5.98
C VAL A 146 -7.90 -2.20 -5.99
N ARG A 147 -7.36 -1.91 -7.18
CA ARG A 147 -6.00 -1.40 -7.26
C ARG A 147 -6.04 -0.01 -6.65
N LEU A 148 -5.26 0.19 -5.59
CA LEU A 148 -5.07 1.50 -4.98
C LEU A 148 -4.53 2.40 -6.08
N GLY A 149 -5.45 3.13 -6.71
CA GLY A 149 -5.18 3.89 -7.91
C GLY A 149 -3.97 4.76 -7.66
N PHE A 150 -3.03 4.68 -8.61
CA PHE A 150 -1.83 5.49 -8.69
C PHE A 150 -2.19 6.95 -8.40
N ARG A 151 -2.09 7.40 -7.14
CA ARG A 151 -1.69 8.79 -6.93
C ARG A 151 -0.35 8.87 -7.62
N ALA A 152 -0.21 9.74 -8.61
CA ALA A 152 0.99 9.86 -9.43
C ALA A 152 2.24 9.83 -8.53
N ARG A 153 2.84 8.64 -8.38
CA ARG A 153 4.14 8.50 -7.74
C ARG A 153 5.10 8.96 -8.83
N ILE A 154 5.36 10.27 -8.85
CA ILE A 154 6.30 10.87 -9.81
C ILE A 154 7.67 10.16 -9.69
N PHE A 155 7.98 9.62 -8.51
CA PHE A 155 9.08 8.70 -8.25
C PHE A 155 8.56 7.42 -7.60
N GLU A 156 8.83 6.28 -8.23
CA GLU A 156 8.60 4.95 -7.64
C GLU A 156 9.76 4.54 -6.73
N GLU A 157 10.97 4.98 -7.07
CA GLU A 157 12.17 4.75 -6.27
C GLU A 157 12.22 5.67 -5.04
N PRO A 158 12.76 5.19 -3.90
CA PRO A 158 13.10 6.04 -2.78
C PRO A 158 14.03 7.20 -3.20
N THR A 159 14.05 8.26 -2.39
CA THR A 159 14.93 9.43 -2.64
C THR A 159 16.40 9.04 -2.65
N GLY A 160 16.76 7.96 -1.94
CA GLY A 160 18.13 7.56 -1.66
C GLY A 160 18.62 8.11 -0.31
N TRP A 161 17.87 9.03 0.30
CA TRP A 161 18.11 9.52 1.65
C TRP A 161 17.34 8.64 2.64
N GLY A 162 17.95 7.53 3.08
CA GLY A 162 17.26 6.50 3.87
C GLY A 162 16.54 7.01 5.13
N LYS A 163 17.01 8.10 5.75
CA LYS A 163 16.29 8.75 6.86
C LYS A 163 14.98 9.41 6.40
N VAL A 164 15.02 10.15 5.29
CA VAL A 164 13.84 10.82 4.70
C VAL A 164 12.84 9.77 4.25
N ASP A 165 13.28 8.72 3.56
CA ASP A 165 12.42 7.65 3.05
C ASP A 165 11.67 6.94 4.20
N ARG A 166 12.38 6.59 5.27
CA ARG A 166 11.78 6.01 6.48
C ARG A 166 10.77 6.96 7.13
N GLN A 167 11.10 8.25 7.23
CA GLN A 167 10.19 9.23 7.82
C GLN A 167 8.93 9.43 6.96
N MET A 168 9.05 9.39 5.63
CA MET A 168 7.89 9.47 4.73
C MET A 168 6.94 8.27 4.86
N SER A 169 7.48 7.06 4.99
CA SER A 169 6.65 5.87 5.29
C SER A 169 5.91 6.04 6.63
N GLU A 170 6.60 6.57 7.65
CA GLU A 170 6.02 6.82 8.96
C GLU A 170 4.95 7.94 8.94
N VAL A 171 5.10 8.98 8.11
CA VAL A 171 4.07 10.01 7.88
C VAL A 171 2.80 9.36 7.34
N GLY A 172 2.94 8.49 6.33
CA GLY A 172 1.81 7.76 5.75
C GLY A 172 1.11 6.89 6.79
N ARG A 173 1.86 6.08 7.54
CA ARG A 173 1.34 5.20 8.58
C ARG A 173 0.60 5.97 9.68
N ARG A 174 1.21 7.03 10.24
CA ARG A 174 0.57 7.85 11.29
C ARG A 174 -0.67 8.55 10.81
N LEU A 175 -0.70 9.01 9.56
CA LEU A 175 -1.89 9.64 8.99
C LEU A 175 -3.06 8.65 8.87
N GLN A 176 -2.79 7.39 8.51
CA GLN A 176 -3.80 6.34 8.41
C GLN A 176 -4.36 5.91 9.77
N GLU A 177 -3.50 5.86 10.79
CA GLU A 177 -3.87 5.42 12.15
C GLU A 177 -4.44 6.55 13.02
N ALA A 178 -4.22 7.81 12.67
CA ALA A 178 -4.65 8.94 13.48
C ALA A 178 -6.18 9.07 13.54
N THR A 179 -6.70 9.16 14.74
CA THR A 179 -8.13 9.34 15.06
C THR A 179 -8.38 10.54 15.98
N THR A 180 -7.37 11.04 16.69
CA THR A 180 -7.48 12.20 17.58
C THR A 180 -6.70 13.42 17.11
N THR A 181 -7.08 14.60 17.60
CA THR A 181 -6.41 15.88 17.33
C THR A 181 -4.91 15.82 17.59
N GLU A 182 -4.49 15.26 18.73
CA GLU A 182 -3.08 15.16 19.13
C GLU A 182 -2.30 14.25 18.19
N GLN A 183 -2.93 13.18 17.68
CA GLN A 183 -2.33 12.30 16.70
C GLN A 183 -2.13 13.02 15.36
N TYR A 184 -3.11 13.83 14.91
CA TYR A 184 -2.96 14.66 13.71
C TYR A 184 -1.90 15.76 13.88
N GLN A 185 -1.77 16.36 15.06
CA GLN A 185 -0.65 17.26 15.38
C GLN A 185 0.70 16.52 15.28
N GLY A 186 0.75 15.28 15.76
CA GLY A 186 1.91 14.39 15.64
C GLY A 186 2.32 14.11 14.18
N VAL A 187 1.37 14.03 13.25
CA VAL A 187 1.66 13.97 11.80
C VAL A 187 2.35 15.25 11.34
N GLY A 188 1.87 16.42 11.77
CA GLY A 188 2.51 17.71 11.47
C GLY A 188 3.92 17.86 12.04
N LEU A 189 4.17 17.29 13.23
CA LEU A 189 5.51 17.22 13.82
C LEU A 189 6.45 16.45 12.91
N LEU A 190 6.04 15.24 12.54
CA LEU A 190 6.86 14.36 11.70
C LEU A 190 7.07 14.94 10.29
N CYS A 191 6.08 15.62 9.70
CA CYS A 191 6.23 16.34 8.44
C CYS A 191 7.36 17.38 8.51
N ARG A 192 7.42 18.18 9.59
CA ARG A 192 8.50 19.15 9.81
C ARG A 192 9.85 18.46 10.00
N GLU A 193 9.92 17.40 10.79
CA GLU A 193 11.16 16.63 10.98
C GLU A 193 11.68 16.00 9.68
N THR A 194 10.76 15.63 8.79
CA THR A 194 11.09 15.12 7.46
C THR A 194 11.68 16.23 6.60
N MET A 195 11.05 17.41 6.55
CA MET A 195 11.61 18.57 5.83
C MET A 195 12.94 19.04 6.40
N ILE A 196 13.16 18.93 7.72
CA ILE A 196 14.47 19.16 8.34
C ILE A 196 15.51 18.19 7.77
N SER A 197 15.16 16.91 7.70
CA SER A 197 16.08 15.88 7.19
C SER A 197 16.36 16.03 5.71
N VAL A 198 15.38 16.47 4.91
CA VAL A 198 15.60 16.86 3.50
C VAL A 198 16.59 18.02 3.43
N ALA A 199 16.37 19.10 4.18
CA ALA A 199 17.24 20.27 4.19
C ALA A 199 18.69 19.92 4.53
N GLN A 200 18.89 19.06 5.53
CA GLN A 200 20.21 18.57 5.93
C GLN A 200 20.86 17.67 4.88
N ALA A 201 20.07 16.93 4.11
CA ALA A 201 20.57 16.03 3.08
C ALA A 201 20.97 16.75 1.78
N CYS A 202 20.31 17.87 1.46
CA CYS A 202 20.54 18.60 0.20
C CYS A 202 21.45 19.83 0.35
N PHE A 203 21.58 20.39 1.56
CA PHE A 203 22.35 21.61 1.77
C PHE A 203 23.86 21.35 1.86
N ASP A 204 24.58 21.92 0.91
CA ASP A 204 26.03 22.13 0.93
C ASP A 204 26.36 23.63 1.19
N PRO A 205 27.10 23.97 2.26
CA PRO A 205 27.47 25.35 2.58
C PRO A 205 28.43 26.00 1.58
N ASP A 206 29.18 25.21 0.80
CA ASP A 206 30.11 25.73 -0.20
C ASP A 206 29.40 26.10 -1.51
N LEU A 207 28.19 25.54 -1.74
CA LEU A 207 27.41 25.75 -2.96
C LEU A 207 26.18 26.65 -2.76
N HIS A 208 25.61 26.69 -1.56
CA HIS A 208 24.32 27.35 -1.33
C HIS A 208 24.45 28.62 -0.50
N GLU A 209 24.43 29.75 -1.19
CA GLU A 209 24.47 31.06 -0.55
C GLU A 209 23.17 31.38 0.21
N PRO A 210 23.25 32.08 1.36
CA PRO A 210 22.06 32.44 2.12
C PRO A 210 21.20 33.48 1.40
N VAL A 211 19.88 33.28 1.42
CA VAL A 211 18.92 34.18 0.75
C VAL A 211 18.81 35.54 1.45
N ASP A 212 18.96 35.59 2.78
CA ASP A 212 18.76 36.78 3.63
C ASP A 212 20.07 37.32 4.23
N SER A 213 21.22 37.05 3.61
CA SER A 213 22.57 37.44 4.07
C SER A 213 22.96 36.87 5.45
N GLN A 214 22.15 35.98 6.04
CA GLN A 214 22.44 35.29 7.28
C GLN A 214 22.71 33.82 7.01
N ALA A 215 23.95 33.38 7.22
CA ALA A 215 24.33 31.99 7.06
C ALA A 215 23.42 31.08 7.91
N PRO A 216 22.83 30.02 7.32
CA PRO A 216 22.08 29.03 8.10
C PRO A 216 23.00 28.45 9.18
N SER A 217 22.53 28.42 10.42
CA SER A 217 23.20 27.61 11.45
C SER A 217 22.97 26.13 11.15
N GLY A 218 23.78 25.23 11.72
CA GLY A 218 23.59 23.78 11.56
C GLY A 218 22.24 23.24 12.07
N THR A 219 21.43 24.08 12.73
CA THR A 219 20.09 23.75 13.23
C THR A 219 18.97 24.51 12.52
N ASP A 220 19.30 25.44 11.61
CA ASP A 220 18.32 26.25 10.88
C ASP A 220 17.96 25.63 9.53
N ALA A 221 17.23 24.52 9.61
CA ALA A 221 16.82 23.77 8.44
C ALA A 221 15.90 24.54 7.47
N VAL A 222 15.19 25.58 7.93
CA VAL A 222 14.39 26.43 7.02
C VAL A 222 15.33 27.14 6.07
N ARG A 223 16.34 27.81 6.61
CA ARG A 223 17.30 28.56 5.81
C ARG A 223 18.15 27.65 4.93
N MET A 224 18.53 26.47 5.43
CA MET A 224 19.22 25.46 4.62
C MET A 224 18.38 25.05 3.41
N LEU A 225 17.09 24.76 3.61
CA LEU A 225 16.19 24.38 2.52
C LEU A 225 15.94 25.54 1.55
N GLU A 226 15.72 26.76 2.07
CA GLU A 226 15.52 27.95 1.24
C GLU A 226 16.76 28.28 0.40
N ALA A 227 17.97 28.16 0.96
CA ALA A 227 19.24 28.37 0.25
C ALA A 227 19.45 27.33 -0.85
N TYR A 228 19.26 26.04 -0.56
CA TYR A 228 19.33 24.97 -1.54
C TYR A 228 18.37 25.20 -2.71
N ILE A 229 17.09 25.45 -2.41
CA ILE A 229 16.07 25.67 -3.43
C ILE A 229 16.35 26.96 -4.23
N ALA A 230 16.85 28.02 -3.60
CA ALA A 230 17.19 29.25 -4.30
C ALA A 230 18.36 29.08 -5.27
N ALA A 231 19.38 28.31 -4.89
CA ALA A 231 20.53 28.03 -5.73
C ALA A 231 20.17 27.15 -6.93
N GLU A 232 19.38 26.09 -6.72
CA GLU A 232 18.97 25.17 -7.78
C GLU A 232 17.91 25.75 -8.71
N LEU A 233 17.03 26.60 -8.19
CA LEU A 233 15.92 27.20 -8.93
C LEU A 233 16.08 28.72 -9.02
N ALA A 234 17.22 29.18 -9.53
CA ALA A 234 17.47 30.59 -9.75
C ALA A 234 16.55 31.21 -10.84
N GLY A 235 16.46 32.55 -10.87
CA GLY A 235 15.69 33.28 -11.88
C GLY A 235 14.20 33.45 -11.57
N GLY A 236 13.57 34.41 -12.25
CA GLY A 236 12.16 34.77 -12.03
C GLY A 236 11.16 33.67 -12.41
N GLY A 237 11.45 32.87 -13.44
CA GLY A 237 10.57 31.80 -13.92
C GLY A 237 10.31 30.67 -12.92
N ASN A 238 11.13 30.55 -11.87
CA ASN A 238 11.01 29.50 -10.87
C ASN A 238 10.41 29.99 -9.53
N GLU A 239 9.94 31.24 -9.48
CA GLU A 239 9.51 31.86 -8.22
C GLU A 239 8.37 31.09 -7.53
N ASP A 240 7.42 30.57 -8.30
CA ASP A 240 6.27 29.86 -7.74
C ASP A 240 6.66 28.55 -7.04
N VAL A 241 7.65 27.82 -7.56
CA VAL A 241 8.17 26.61 -6.89
C VAL A 241 8.84 26.97 -5.57
N ARG A 242 9.63 28.06 -5.53
CA ARG A 242 10.25 28.55 -4.29
C ARG A 242 9.20 28.94 -3.25
N ARG A 243 8.13 29.65 -3.66
CA ARG A 243 7.02 30.02 -2.77
C ARG A 243 6.26 28.80 -2.26
N GLN A 244 6.06 27.78 -3.11
CA GLN A 244 5.40 26.53 -2.74
C GLN A 244 6.15 25.81 -1.62
N VAL A 245 7.48 25.65 -1.73
CA VAL A 245 8.30 25.02 -0.69
C VAL A 245 8.14 25.76 0.65
N LYS A 246 8.20 27.10 0.62
CA LYS A 246 8.00 27.94 1.81
C LYS A 246 6.61 27.77 2.41
N ALA A 247 5.57 27.66 1.58
CA ALA A 247 4.20 27.44 2.03
C ALA A 247 4.02 26.05 2.67
N ALA A 248 4.62 25.00 2.09
CA ALA A 248 4.61 23.65 2.63
C ALA A 248 5.26 23.59 4.02
N TRP A 249 6.40 24.27 4.21
CA TRP A 249 7.03 24.38 5.51
C TRP A 249 6.10 25.01 6.56
N LYS A 250 5.45 26.12 6.20
CA LYS A 250 4.51 26.83 7.09
C LYS A 250 3.32 25.94 7.49
N LEU A 251 2.82 25.10 6.57
CA LEU A 251 1.72 24.17 6.87
C LEU A 251 2.12 23.18 7.98
N ALA A 252 3.32 22.59 7.89
CA ALA A 252 3.78 21.64 8.91
C ALA A 252 3.97 22.27 10.28
N VAL A 253 4.57 23.47 10.33
CA VAL A 253 4.71 24.22 11.59
C VAL A 253 3.36 24.59 12.18
N ALA A 254 2.41 25.05 11.35
CA ALA A 254 1.10 25.46 11.82
C ALA A 254 0.28 24.27 12.36
N LEU A 255 0.38 23.10 11.72
CA LEU A 255 -0.39 21.92 12.11
C LEU A 255 -0.02 21.41 13.52
N GLN A 256 1.26 21.48 13.89
CA GLN A 256 1.76 21.03 15.21
C GLN A 256 1.06 21.69 16.40
N HIS A 257 0.61 22.94 16.20
CA HIS A 257 -0.04 23.73 17.24
C HIS A 257 -1.53 23.94 16.98
N LYS A 258 -2.08 23.28 15.94
CA LYS A 258 -3.48 23.47 15.55
C LYS A 258 -4.39 22.71 16.50
N ARG A 259 -5.07 23.44 17.38
CA ARG A 259 -6.05 22.89 18.35
C ARG A 259 -7.25 22.19 17.69
N THR A 260 -7.47 22.44 16.41
CA THR A 260 -8.52 21.84 15.57
C THR A 260 -7.92 20.99 14.45
N ALA A 261 -6.76 20.36 14.69
CA ALA A 261 -6.17 19.43 13.75
C ALA A 261 -7.10 18.23 13.52
N ASP A 262 -7.26 17.86 12.26
CA ASP A 262 -8.14 16.81 11.78
C ASP A 262 -7.47 16.05 10.62
N CYS A 263 -8.07 14.93 10.19
CA CYS A 263 -7.56 14.14 9.08
C CYS A 263 -7.30 14.98 7.83
N ARG A 264 -8.20 15.92 7.51
CA ARG A 264 -8.09 16.78 6.32
C ARG A 264 -6.84 17.66 6.37
N THR A 265 -6.61 18.33 7.49
CA THR A 265 -5.48 19.24 7.67
C THR A 265 -4.15 18.48 7.78
N ALA A 266 -4.15 17.30 8.39
CA ALA A 266 -3.01 16.40 8.40
C ALA A 266 -2.67 15.86 7.01
N ALA A 267 -3.67 15.45 6.23
CA ALA A 267 -3.48 14.98 4.87
C ALA A 267 -2.94 16.08 3.94
N LEU A 268 -3.44 17.32 4.06
CA LEU A 268 -2.90 18.46 3.32
C LEU A 268 -1.44 18.75 3.67
N CYS A 269 -1.07 18.64 4.94
CA CYS A 269 0.31 18.80 5.40
C CYS A 269 1.24 17.69 4.88
N ALA A 270 0.78 16.44 4.94
CA ALA A 270 1.52 15.29 4.44
C ALA A 270 1.77 15.42 2.93
N GLU A 271 0.73 15.76 2.14
CA GLU A 271 0.85 15.97 0.70
C GLU A 271 1.84 17.11 0.36
N ALA A 272 1.77 18.22 1.08
CA ALA A 272 2.72 19.32 0.90
C ALA A 272 4.16 18.89 1.20
N THR A 273 4.35 18.01 2.19
CA THR A 273 5.66 17.46 2.55
C THR A 273 6.18 16.48 1.50
N VAL A 274 5.33 15.58 0.99
CA VAL A 274 5.64 14.70 -0.16
C VAL A 274 6.13 15.54 -1.34
N SER A 275 5.42 16.63 -1.65
CA SER A 275 5.79 17.52 -2.75
C SER A 275 7.18 18.14 -2.57
N VAL A 276 7.52 18.61 -1.37
CA VAL A 276 8.87 19.17 -1.08
C VAL A 276 9.95 18.11 -1.20
N VAL A 277 9.72 16.90 -0.66
CA VAL A 277 10.65 15.78 -0.77
C VAL A 277 10.92 15.44 -2.24
N ASN A 278 9.87 15.37 -3.05
CA ASN A 278 9.99 15.07 -4.48
C ASN A 278 10.69 16.20 -5.24
N ILE A 279 10.39 17.47 -4.95
CA ILE A 279 11.10 18.61 -5.54
C ILE A 279 12.60 18.53 -5.22
N ALA A 280 12.96 18.29 -3.96
CA ALA A 280 14.36 18.17 -3.57
C ALA A 280 15.05 16.98 -4.24
N ALA A 281 14.37 15.83 -4.33
CA ALA A 281 14.92 14.66 -5.01
C ALA A 281 15.13 14.88 -6.52
N ILE A 282 14.21 15.60 -7.19
CA ILE A 282 14.35 16.01 -8.61
C ILE A 282 15.62 16.82 -8.80
N LEU A 283 15.80 17.84 -7.96
CA LEU A 283 16.91 18.77 -8.06
C LEU A 283 18.23 18.09 -7.70
N ALA A 284 18.26 17.23 -6.68
CA ALA A 284 19.45 16.50 -6.26
C ALA A 284 19.93 15.48 -7.32
N LYS A 285 19.01 14.87 -8.06
CA LYS A 285 19.32 13.94 -9.15
C LYS A 285 19.51 14.63 -10.51
N ARG A 286 19.66 15.97 -10.58
CA ARG A 286 19.75 16.82 -11.80
C ARG A 286 19.69 16.00 -13.10
N LYS A 287 18.48 15.68 -13.56
CA LYS A 287 18.28 15.18 -14.93
C LYS A 287 18.63 16.33 -15.87
N ALA A 288 19.68 16.14 -16.66
CA ALA A 288 19.91 16.91 -17.89
C ALA A 288 18.86 16.51 -18.94
#